data_AF-A0A480BUD1-F1
#
_entry.id   AF-A0A480BUD1-F1
#
_cell.length_a   1.000
_cell.length_b   1.000
_cell.length_c   1.000
_cell.angle_alpha   90.00
_cell.angle_beta   90.00
_cell.angle_gamma   90.00
#
_symmetry.space_group_name_H-M   'P 1'
#
loop_
_entity.id
_entity.type
_entity.pdbx_description
1 polymer ?
#
loop_
_entity_poly.entity_id
_entity_poly.type
_entity_poly.pdbx_seq_one_letter_code
_entity_poly.pdbx_strand_id
1 'polypeptide(L)' 'QEVDFLRVGRIGLYYQTLDGTQSARWDVASKNWVNLPASDRNPVREAIRVARKLTAPNLLTLPLPTAGDAS' A
#
# COMPACT_ATOMS: atom_id res chain seq x y z
N GLN A 1 -4.04 -15.17 7.95
CA GLN A 1 -3.35 -14.01 8.54
C GLN A 1 -4.25 -12.81 8.38
N GLU A 2 -4.38 -11.99 9.42
CA GLU A 2 -5.10 -10.72 9.32
C GLU A 2 -4.21 -9.65 8.69
N VAL A 3 -4.80 -8.81 7.85
CA VAL A 3 -4.13 -7.72 7.15
C VAL A 3 -5.00 -6.46 7.18
N ASP A 4 -4.34 -5.31 7.20
CA ASP A 4 -4.97 -4.02 7.04
C ASP A 4 -4.95 -3.61 5.57
N PHE A 5 -6.11 -3.24 5.04
CA PHE A 5 -6.25 -2.73 3.69
C PHE A 5 -6.25 -1.20 3.65
N LEU A 6 -5.56 -0.66 2.66
CA LEU A 6 -5.58 0.76 2.32
C LEU A 6 -6.07 0.93 0.89
N ARG A 7 -7.14 1.69 0.71
CA ARG A 7 -7.63 2.13 -0.60
C ARG A 7 -7.38 3.61 -0.79
N VAL A 8 -6.61 3.96 -1.82
CA VAL A 8 -6.36 5.34 -2.23
C VAL A 8 -7.17 5.63 -3.49
N GLY A 9 -8.38 6.17 -3.30
CA GLY A 9 -9.29 6.49 -4.39
C GLY A 9 -9.47 5.32 -5.37
N ARG A 10 -9.11 5.55 -6.65
CA ARG A 10 -9.11 4.56 -7.74
C ARG A 10 -7.70 4.28 -8.28
N ILE A 11 -6.66 4.78 -7.61
CA ILE A 11 -5.28 4.76 -8.11
C ILE A 11 -4.39 3.75 -7.38
N GLY A 12 -4.84 3.23 -6.25
CA GLY A 12 -4.06 2.26 -5.49
C GLY A 12 -4.89 1.50 -4.48
N LEU A 13 -4.58 0.21 -4.36
CA LEU A 13 -5.06 -0.67 -3.31
C LEU A 13 -3.84 -1.39 -2.74
N TYR A 14 -3.72 -1.39 -1.42
CA TYR A 14 -2.58 -1.94 -0.71
C TYR A 14 -3.07 -2.78 0.47
N TYR A 15 -2.23 -3.70 0.91
CA TYR A 15 -2.37 -4.28 2.25
C TYR A 15 -1.05 -4.25 3.00
N GLN A 16 -1.15 -4.36 4.32
CA GLN A 16 -0.03 -4.66 5.21
C GLN A 16 -0.47 -5.66 6.29
N THR A 17 0.40 -6.62 6.60
CA THR A 17 0.17 -7.53 7.73
C THR A 17 0.18 -6.76 9.05
N LEU A 18 -0.57 -7.23 10.06
CA LEU A 18 -0.67 -6.51 11.35
C LEU A 18 0.69 -6.35 12.06
N ASP A 19 1.61 -7.27 11.84
CA ASP A 19 3.00 -7.21 12.34
C ASP A 19 3.90 -6.25 11.52
N GLY A 20 3.39 -5.70 10.41
CA GLY A 20 4.09 -4.79 9.51
C GLY A 20 5.21 -5.43 8.70
N THR A 21 5.36 -6.76 8.72
CA THR A 21 6.48 -7.46 8.07
C THR A 21 6.28 -7.63 6.58
N GLN A 22 5.05 -7.57 6.08
CA GLN A 22 4.74 -7.68 4.65
C GLN A 22 3.78 -6.59 4.21
N SER A 23 4.04 -6.07 3.01
CA SER A 23 3.16 -5.12 2.33
C SER A 23 3.09 -5.48 0.86
N ALA A 24 1.94 -5.27 0.24
CA ALA A 24 1.78 -5.48 -1.19
C ALA A 24 0.85 -4.42 -1.78
N ARG A 25 0.99 -4.18 -3.08
CA ARG A 25 0.05 -3.40 -3.88
C ARG A 25 -0.73 -4.32 -4.80
N TRP A 26 -1.98 -3.96 -5.08
CA TRP A 26 -2.76 -4.63 -6.11
C TRP A 26 -2.26 -4.18 -7.47
N ASP A 27 -1.97 -5.14 -8.33
CA ASP A 27 -1.68 -4.91 -9.73
C ASP A 27 -2.90 -5.29 -10.57
N VAL A 28 -3.45 -4.29 -11.29
CA VAL A 28 -4.69 -4.46 -12.04
C VAL A 28 -4.47 -5.26 -13.33
N ALA A 29 -3.28 -5.17 -13.93
CA ALA A 29 -2.96 -5.85 -15.19
C ALA A 29 -2.86 -7.37 -14.99
N SER A 30 -2.07 -7.78 -14.00
CA SER A 30 -1.90 -9.18 -13.60
C SER A 30 -3.03 -9.70 -12.71
N LYS A 31 -3.89 -8.83 -12.19
CA LYS A 31 -4.95 -9.12 -11.21
C LYS A 31 -4.39 -9.87 -9.99
N ASN A 32 -3.26 -9.43 -9.49
CA ASN A 32 -2.57 -10.09 -8.39
C ASN A 32 -1.94 -9.08 -7.45
N TRP A 33 -1.60 -9.55 -6.24
CA TRP A 33 -0.83 -8.78 -5.29
C TRP A 33 0.65 -8.85 -5.65
N VAL A 34 1.29 -7.68 -5.72
CA VAL A 34 2.73 -7.55 -5.92
C VAL A 34 3.35 -7.09 -4.61
N ASN A 35 4.22 -7.93 -4.06
CA ASN A 35 4.93 -7.62 -2.82
C ASN A 35 5.77 -6.36 -2.98
N LEU A 36 5.68 -5.49 -1.99
CA LEU A 36 6.45 -4.27 -1.93
C LEU A 36 7.77 -4.52 -1.19
N PRO A 37 8.85 -3.82 -1.58
CA PRO A 37 10.11 -3.86 -0.86
C PRO A 37 9.95 -3.36 0.58
N ALA A 38 10.91 -3.71 1.43
CA ALA A 38 10.88 -3.33 2.85
C ALA A 38 10.86 -1.80 3.07
N SER A 39 11.40 -1.03 2.11
CA SER A 39 11.37 0.44 2.12
C SER A 39 9.95 1.01 2.14
N ASP A 40 8.99 0.32 1.54
CA ASP A 40 7.60 0.80 1.42
C ASP A 40 6.71 0.41 2.61
N ARG A 41 7.21 -0.43 3.53
CA ARG A 41 6.44 -0.85 4.71
C ARG A 41 6.07 0.34 5.60
N ASN A 42 7.01 1.23 5.86
CA ASN A 42 6.76 2.40 6.70
C ASN A 42 5.80 3.40 6.04
N PRO A 43 5.99 3.79 4.77
CA PRO A 43 5.02 4.64 4.07
C PRO A 43 3.61 4.05 3.99
N VAL A 44 3.47 2.75 3.71
CA VAL A 44 2.15 2.08 3.69
C VAL A 44 1.50 2.12 5.07
N ARG A 45 2.27 1.84 6.13
CA ARG A 45 1.76 1.91 7.51
C ARG A 45 1.26 3.30 7.85
N GLU A 46 2.02 4.33 7.50
CA GLU A 46 1.64 5.71 7.79
C GLU A 46 0.37 6.10 7.03
N ALA A 47 0.26 5.71 5.76
CA ALA A 47 -0.95 5.95 4.98
C ALA A 47 -2.19 5.24 5.56
N ILE A 48 -2.04 4.01 6.08
CA ILE A 48 -3.12 3.31 6.81
C ILE A 48 -3.53 4.11 8.06
N ARG A 49 -2.56 4.61 8.83
CA ARG A 49 -2.83 5.40 10.04
C ARG A 49 -3.53 6.72 9.72
N VAL A 50 -3.12 7.40 8.66
CA VAL A 50 -3.79 8.63 8.17
C VAL A 50 -5.22 8.32 7.73
N ALA A 51 -5.43 7.26 6.93
CA ALA A 51 -6.76 6.85 6.48
C ALA A 51 -7.70 6.49 7.65
N ARG A 52 -7.15 5.94 8.73
CA ARG A 52 -7.85 5.66 9.99
C ARG A 52 -8.00 6.85 10.93
N LYS A 53 -7.53 8.04 10.54
CA LYS A 53 -7.53 9.27 11.35
C LYS A 53 -6.77 9.13 12.67
N LEU A 54 -5.79 8.22 12.72
CA LEU A 54 -4.92 8.02 13.90
C LEU A 54 -3.77 9.03 13.94
N THR A 55 -3.51 9.70 12.83
CA THR A 55 -2.47 10.72 12.64
C THR A 55 -3.01 11.85 11.80
N ALA A 56 -2.40 13.03 11.90
CA ALA A 56 -2.78 14.18 11.08
C ALA A 56 -2.50 13.89 9.60
N PRO A 57 -3.34 14.38 8.66
CA PRO A 57 -3.05 14.26 7.24
C PRO A 57 -1.71 14.93 6.90
N ASN A 58 -0.87 14.20 6.18
CA ASN A 58 0.39 14.71 5.65
C ASN A 58 0.58 14.18 4.22
N LEU A 59 1.62 14.66 3.52
CA LEU A 59 2.04 14.12 2.25
C LEU A 59 2.44 12.64 2.42
N LEU A 60 1.81 11.77 1.62
CA LEU A 60 2.05 10.33 1.61
C LEU A 60 2.86 9.94 0.37
N THR A 61 3.93 9.17 0.57
CA THR A 61 4.74 8.62 -0.52
C THR A 61 4.40 7.16 -0.70
N LEU A 62 3.53 6.83 -1.65
CA LEU A 62 3.09 5.45 -1.91
C LEU A 62 3.59 4.95 -3.27
N PRO A 63 3.99 3.67 -3.36
CA PRO A 63 4.44 3.08 -4.62
C PRO A 63 3.25 2.86 -5.56
N LEU A 64 3.17 3.66 -6.61
CA LEU A 64 2.13 3.55 -7.64
C LEU A 64 2.58 2.62 -8.77
N PRO A 65 1.65 1.90 -9.43
CA PRO A 65 1.95 1.23 -10.69
C PRO A 65 2.50 2.24 -11.69
N THR A 66 3.71 2.00 -12.18
CA THR A 66 4.27 2.73 -13.31
C THR A 66 3.94 1.98 -14.60
N ALA A 67 3.91 2.69 -15.73
CA ALA A 67 3.61 2.06 -17.02
C ALA A 67 4.58 0.91 -17.38
N GLY A 68 5.78 0.87 -16.78
CA GLY A 68 6.77 -0.19 -16.99
C GLY A 68 6.53 -1.49 -16.23
N ASP A 69 5.69 -1.50 -15.18
CA ASP A 69 5.38 -2.71 -14.41
C ASP A 69 4.39 -3.65 -15.14
N ALA A 70 3.77 -3.19 -16.23
CA ALA A 70 2.76 -3.90 -17.01
C ALA A 70 3.29 -4.51 -18.32
N SER A 71 4.61 -4.61 -18.50
CA SER A 71 5.28 -5.18 -19.68
C SER A 71 5.99 -6.49 -19.38
#